data_AF-A0A353QUY9-F1
#
_entry.id   AF-A0A353QUY9-F1
#
_cell.length_a   1.000
_cell.length_b   1.000
_cell.length_c   1.000
_cell.angle_alpha   90.00
_cell.angle_beta   90.00
_cell.angle_gamma   90.00
#
_symmetry.space_group_name_H-M   'P 1'
#
loop_
_entity.id
_entity.type
_entity.pdbx_description
1 polymer ?
#
loop_
_entity_poly.entity_id
_entity_poly.type
_entity_poly.pdbx_seq_one_letter_code
_entity_poly.pdbx_strand_id
1 'polypeptide(L)'
;MAITSLNPQEFAKDLAQQAINYVPADLTDEQKNYVAKKVFEFSLIAGNHLIERFNQQLDDEQARTIVQFIGEWTFHKNIDIIRADIPTEHWAEILQQVAFAALQVAIQSFIEKQDQTKIAATIELQVTAAYESCINGLAKAGVIPEDKVNEVISYSNVDSMAKESGGSAIEDEDKIIKYAAVAIVLKKMSKEKVDSILSNFSPEEQQKINSYLNIEGLEQKIDPSLVYQYLTDLKKSVANIARPKITEVVAGIKALKKRFNDEEIFNTLSYERSLILDYVETCLFESTSKALKVEFSPYIAKILYTYVRSKLAPQN
;
A
#
# COMPACT_ATOMS: atom_id res chain seq x y z
N MET A 1 17.48 -20.05 -24.05
CA MET A 1 17.51 -20.17 -25.54
C MET A 1 17.79 -18.77 -26.09
N ALA A 2 18.11 -18.62 -27.37
CA ALA A 2 18.41 -17.31 -27.96
C ALA A 2 17.14 -16.67 -28.57
N ILE A 3 17.15 -15.37 -28.82
CA ILE A 3 16.06 -14.66 -29.52
C ILE A 3 16.15 -14.97 -31.02
N THR A 4 15.16 -15.66 -31.58
CA THR A 4 15.22 -16.16 -32.97
C THR A 4 14.02 -15.79 -33.82
N SER A 5 12.87 -15.50 -33.20
CA SER A 5 11.59 -15.33 -33.88
C SER A 5 10.92 -13.99 -33.60
N LEU A 6 11.41 -13.20 -32.63
CA LEU A 6 10.93 -11.85 -32.41
C LEU A 6 11.20 -10.96 -33.64
N ASN A 7 10.13 -10.43 -34.23
CA ASN A 7 10.18 -9.34 -35.20
C ASN A 7 9.76 -8.04 -34.49
N PRO A 8 10.70 -7.18 -34.07
CA PRO A 8 10.38 -5.96 -33.32
C PRO A 8 9.45 -5.02 -34.08
N GLN A 9 9.59 -4.95 -35.40
CA GLN A 9 8.80 -4.05 -36.24
C GLN A 9 7.32 -4.44 -36.26
N GLU A 10 7.03 -5.72 -36.49
CA GLU A 10 5.66 -6.23 -36.49
C GLU A 10 5.06 -6.20 -35.09
N PHE A 11 5.81 -6.65 -34.09
CA PHE A 11 5.31 -6.69 -32.71
C PHE A 11 5.02 -5.29 -32.16
N ALA A 12 5.88 -4.30 -32.42
CA ALA A 12 5.63 -2.91 -32.01
C ALA A 12 4.43 -2.30 -32.75
N LYS A 13 4.24 -2.64 -34.03
CA LYS A 13 3.08 -2.20 -34.81
C LYS A 13 1.78 -2.76 -34.23
N ASP A 14 1.76 -4.04 -33.88
CA ASP A 14 0.59 -4.70 -33.30
C ASP A 14 0.25 -4.10 -31.92
N LEU A 15 1.26 -3.83 -31.08
CA LEU A 15 1.06 -3.16 -29.78
C LEU A 15 0.50 -1.75 -29.94
N ALA A 16 1.04 -0.96 -30.88
CA ALA A 16 0.54 0.39 -31.13
C ALA A 16 -0.90 0.40 -31.68
N GLN A 17 -1.25 -0.58 -32.52
CA GLN A 17 -2.62 -0.75 -33.00
C GLN A 17 -3.59 -1.12 -31.89
N GLN A 18 -3.17 -1.98 -30.96
CA GLN A 18 -3.95 -2.31 -29.77
C GLN A 18 -4.15 -1.06 -28.90
N ALA A 19 -3.09 -0.31 -28.64
CA ALA A 19 -3.12 0.89 -27.81
C ALA A 19 -4.20 1.90 -28.25
N ILE A 20 -4.41 2.08 -29.56
CA ILE A 20 -5.43 3.00 -30.10
C ILE A 20 -6.84 2.71 -29.53
N ASN A 21 -7.18 1.44 -29.32
CA ASN A 21 -8.50 1.03 -28.84
C ASN A 21 -8.72 1.32 -27.35
N TYR A 22 -7.62 1.50 -26.60
CA TYR A 22 -7.65 1.75 -25.16
C TYR A 22 -7.38 3.21 -24.82
N VAL A 23 -7.01 4.06 -25.80
CA VAL A 23 -6.80 5.49 -25.51
C VAL A 23 -8.13 6.10 -25.03
N PRO A 24 -8.14 6.78 -23.87
CA PRO A 24 -9.34 7.37 -23.32
C PRO A 24 -10.01 8.39 -24.27
N ALA A 25 -11.33 8.46 -24.22
CA ALA A 25 -12.12 9.32 -25.09
C ALA A 25 -11.90 10.82 -24.85
N ASP A 26 -11.38 11.20 -23.67
CA ASP A 26 -11.03 12.57 -23.28
C ASP A 26 -9.82 13.15 -24.04
N LEU A 27 -9.03 12.32 -24.72
CA LEU A 27 -7.89 12.78 -25.51
C LEU A 27 -8.30 13.21 -26.93
N THR A 28 -7.63 14.25 -27.45
CA THR A 28 -7.78 14.71 -28.83
C THR A 28 -7.22 13.68 -29.82
N ASP A 29 -7.60 13.77 -31.10
CA ASP A 29 -7.08 12.87 -32.13
C ASP A 29 -5.56 13.02 -32.32
N GLU A 30 -5.02 14.22 -32.13
CA GLU A 30 -3.57 14.46 -32.14
C GLU A 30 -2.87 13.76 -30.97
N GLN A 31 -3.45 13.83 -29.76
CA GLN A 31 -2.94 13.15 -28.58
C GLN A 31 -3.03 11.62 -28.72
N LYS A 32 -4.13 11.09 -29.25
CA LYS A 32 -4.30 9.65 -29.54
C LYS A 32 -3.23 9.15 -30.51
N ASN A 33 -3.02 9.87 -31.61
CA ASN A 33 -1.98 9.54 -32.58
C ASN A 33 -0.58 9.62 -31.98
N TYR A 34 -0.33 10.60 -31.10
CA TYR A 34 0.94 10.73 -30.38
C TYR A 34 1.19 9.54 -29.45
N VAL A 35 0.19 9.12 -28.65
CA VAL A 35 0.29 7.96 -27.76
C VAL A 35 0.64 6.70 -28.55
N ALA A 36 -0.12 6.39 -29.61
CA ALA A 36 0.13 5.21 -30.44
C ALA A 36 1.52 5.25 -31.10
N LYS A 37 1.94 6.41 -31.60
CA LYS A 37 3.27 6.61 -32.16
C LYS A 37 4.38 6.33 -31.14
N LYS A 38 4.22 6.79 -29.89
CA LYS A 38 5.23 6.56 -28.84
C LYS A 38 5.28 5.12 -28.39
N VAL A 39 4.15 4.44 -28.26
CA VAL A 39 4.13 2.98 -28.00
C VAL A 39 4.92 2.25 -29.09
N PHE A 40 4.67 2.56 -30.36
CA PHE A 40 5.43 1.98 -31.48
C PHE A 40 6.94 2.25 -31.36
N GLU A 41 7.34 3.52 -31.21
CA GLU A 41 8.75 3.93 -31.18
C GLU A 41 9.51 3.25 -30.04
N PHE A 42 8.98 3.28 -28.81
CA PHE A 42 9.66 2.71 -27.65
C PHE A 42 9.68 1.18 -27.66
N SER A 43 8.60 0.51 -28.10
CA SER A 43 8.60 -0.95 -28.27
C SER A 43 9.58 -1.41 -29.35
N LEU A 44 9.69 -0.67 -30.46
CA LEU A 44 10.65 -0.98 -31.52
C LEU A 44 12.10 -0.83 -31.04
N ILE A 45 12.41 0.28 -30.35
CA ILE A 45 13.74 0.53 -29.77
C ILE A 45 14.10 -0.56 -28.78
N ALA A 46 13.17 -0.92 -27.87
CA ALA A 46 13.39 -1.99 -26.90
C ALA A 46 13.66 -3.33 -27.59
N GLY A 47 12.82 -3.73 -28.56
CA GLY A 47 12.98 -5.01 -29.26
C GLY A 47 14.30 -5.11 -30.02
N ASN A 48 14.69 -4.05 -30.73
CA ASN A 48 15.99 -4.01 -31.42
C ASN A 48 17.15 -4.10 -30.41
N HIS A 49 17.07 -3.37 -29.30
CA HIS A 49 18.09 -3.40 -28.25
C HIS A 49 18.27 -4.81 -27.65
N LEU A 50 17.17 -5.52 -27.40
CA LEU A 50 17.22 -6.89 -26.88
C LEU A 50 17.88 -7.85 -27.86
N ILE A 51 17.56 -7.76 -29.15
CA ILE A 51 18.19 -8.59 -30.20
C ILE A 51 19.68 -8.25 -30.34
N GLU A 52 20.06 -6.97 -30.29
CA GLU A 52 21.45 -6.57 -30.46
C GLU A 52 22.34 -6.94 -29.26
N ARG A 53 21.81 -6.85 -28.04
CA ARG A 53 22.62 -6.92 -26.81
C ARG A 53 22.37 -8.15 -25.94
N PHE A 54 21.19 -8.74 -26.05
CA PHE A 54 20.70 -9.78 -25.12
C PHE A 54 20.26 -11.07 -25.82
N ASN A 55 20.50 -11.20 -27.13
CA ASN A 55 20.09 -12.37 -27.93
C ASN A 55 20.58 -13.72 -27.36
N GLN A 56 21.74 -13.77 -26.69
CA GLN A 56 22.23 -15.02 -26.08
C GLN A 56 21.77 -15.24 -24.64
N GLN A 57 21.16 -14.23 -24.01
CA GLN A 57 20.80 -14.22 -22.59
C GLN A 57 19.30 -14.39 -22.37
N LEU A 58 18.50 -13.97 -23.33
CA LEU A 58 17.04 -14.04 -23.29
C LEU A 58 16.53 -14.92 -24.43
N ASP A 59 15.38 -15.55 -24.21
CA ASP A 59 14.61 -16.20 -25.27
C ASP A 59 13.51 -15.28 -25.84
N ASP A 60 12.83 -15.77 -26.87
CA ASP A 60 11.79 -15.03 -27.58
C ASP A 60 10.60 -14.65 -26.67
N GLU A 61 10.22 -15.50 -25.72
CA GLU A 61 9.09 -15.24 -24.80
C GLU A 61 9.45 -14.12 -23.82
N GLN A 62 10.64 -14.21 -23.22
CA GLN A 62 11.16 -13.16 -22.35
C GLN A 62 11.31 -11.83 -23.10
N ALA A 63 11.85 -11.87 -24.32
CA ALA A 63 12.03 -10.66 -25.13
C ALA A 63 10.69 -10.01 -25.49
N ARG A 64 9.67 -10.79 -25.89
CA ARG A 64 8.31 -10.28 -26.15
C ARG A 64 7.70 -9.67 -24.88
N THR A 65 7.85 -10.34 -23.76
CA THR A 65 7.32 -9.89 -22.46
C THR A 65 7.95 -8.55 -22.05
N ILE A 66 9.27 -8.40 -22.19
CA ILE A 66 9.95 -7.13 -21.91
C ILE A 66 9.43 -6.03 -22.85
N VAL A 67 9.35 -6.28 -24.15
CA VAL A 67 8.86 -5.27 -25.13
C VAL A 67 7.41 -4.86 -24.85
N GLN A 68 6.58 -5.81 -24.43
CA GLN A 68 5.21 -5.54 -24.02
C GLN A 68 5.15 -4.64 -22.78
N PHE A 69 5.93 -4.94 -21.73
CA PHE A 69 6.00 -4.06 -20.55
C PHE A 69 6.40 -2.63 -20.93
N ILE A 70 7.39 -2.45 -21.80
CA ILE A 70 7.78 -1.11 -22.26
C ILE A 70 6.63 -0.42 -22.99
N GLY A 71 5.92 -1.13 -23.86
CA GLY A 71 4.77 -0.60 -24.59
C GLY A 71 3.65 -0.14 -23.65
N GLU A 72 3.28 -0.98 -22.68
CA GLU A 72 2.24 -0.68 -21.69
C GLU A 72 2.62 0.51 -20.81
N TRP A 73 3.81 0.50 -20.20
CA TRP A 73 4.26 1.64 -19.37
C TRP A 73 4.35 2.94 -20.15
N THR A 74 4.82 2.87 -21.40
CA THR A 74 4.84 4.03 -22.31
C THR A 74 3.44 4.55 -22.55
N PHE A 75 2.47 3.67 -22.83
CA PHE A 75 1.08 4.04 -23.06
C PHE A 75 0.49 4.79 -21.84
N HIS A 76 0.60 4.20 -20.66
CA HIS A 76 -0.02 4.76 -19.46
C HIS A 76 0.65 6.06 -19.01
N LYS A 77 2.00 6.13 -19.00
CA LYS A 77 2.66 7.39 -18.63
C LYS A 77 2.39 8.50 -19.63
N ASN A 78 2.19 8.18 -20.92
CA ASN A 78 1.85 9.20 -21.91
C ASN A 78 0.48 9.82 -21.61
N ILE A 79 -0.51 9.00 -21.24
CA ILE A 79 -1.82 9.49 -20.79
C ILE A 79 -1.69 10.32 -19.51
N ASP A 80 -0.88 9.88 -18.53
CA ASP A 80 -0.68 10.61 -17.28
C ASP A 80 -0.07 12.00 -17.53
N ILE A 81 0.96 12.08 -18.38
CA ILE A 81 1.63 13.33 -18.75
C ILE A 81 0.65 14.28 -19.45
N ILE A 82 -0.22 13.75 -20.32
CA ILE A 82 -1.24 14.55 -21.02
C ILE A 82 -2.27 15.09 -20.02
N ARG A 83 -2.77 14.24 -19.11
CA ARG A 83 -3.77 14.63 -18.10
C ARG A 83 -3.22 15.56 -17.03
N ALA A 84 -1.92 15.47 -16.76
CA ALA A 84 -1.19 16.37 -15.89
C ALA A 84 -0.94 17.75 -16.50
N ASP A 85 -1.36 17.99 -17.75
CA ASP A 85 -1.19 19.26 -18.47
C ASP A 85 0.29 19.70 -18.55
N ILE A 86 1.19 18.72 -18.70
CA ILE A 86 2.62 18.97 -18.84
C ILE A 86 2.88 19.56 -20.24
N PRO A 87 3.78 20.54 -20.41
CA PRO A 87 4.13 21.05 -21.73
C PRO A 87 4.70 19.99 -22.66
N THR A 88 4.26 19.98 -23.92
CA THR A 88 4.61 18.96 -24.94
C THR A 88 6.11 18.80 -25.18
N GLU A 89 6.90 19.86 -24.96
CA GLU A 89 8.36 19.85 -25.06
C GLU A 89 9.06 18.89 -24.08
N HIS A 90 8.41 18.56 -22.96
CA HIS A 90 8.97 17.65 -21.94
C HIS A 90 8.48 16.21 -22.09
N TRP A 91 7.46 15.95 -22.91
CA TRP A 91 6.84 14.62 -22.98
C TRP A 91 7.82 13.53 -23.40
N ALA A 92 8.62 13.80 -24.43
CA ALA A 92 9.56 12.81 -24.97
C ALA A 92 10.66 12.45 -23.95
N GLU A 93 11.16 13.45 -23.21
CA GLU A 93 12.20 13.25 -22.21
C GLU A 93 11.70 12.40 -21.04
N ILE A 94 10.51 12.71 -20.49
CA ILE A 94 9.90 11.95 -19.39
C ILE A 94 9.67 10.49 -19.82
N LEU A 95 9.07 10.29 -21.00
CA LEU A 95 8.80 8.95 -21.52
C LEU A 95 10.09 8.15 -21.74
N GLN A 96 11.15 8.79 -22.21
CA GLN A 96 12.45 8.14 -22.38
C GLN A 96 13.04 7.68 -21.04
N GLN A 97 12.97 8.53 -20.00
CA GLN A 97 13.47 8.16 -18.66
C GLN A 97 12.68 6.99 -18.08
N VAL A 98 11.36 7.00 -18.22
CA VAL A 98 10.50 5.90 -17.76
C VAL A 98 10.78 4.61 -18.53
N ALA A 99 10.80 4.67 -19.87
CA ALA A 99 11.02 3.49 -20.70
C ALA A 99 12.41 2.87 -20.43
N PHE A 100 13.43 3.70 -20.21
CA PHE A 100 14.76 3.24 -19.86
C PHE A 100 14.80 2.57 -18.49
N ALA A 101 14.19 3.18 -17.48
CA ALA A 101 14.07 2.63 -16.13
C ALA A 101 13.38 1.26 -16.14
N ALA A 102 12.25 1.13 -16.84
CA ALA A 102 11.54 -0.13 -17.01
C ALA A 102 12.40 -1.19 -17.71
N LEU A 103 13.09 -0.81 -18.80
CA LEU A 103 13.88 -1.73 -19.62
C LEU A 103 15.06 -2.31 -18.84
N GLN A 104 15.78 -1.47 -18.10
CA GLN A 104 16.92 -1.91 -17.29
C GLN A 104 16.51 -2.95 -16.25
N VAL A 105 15.45 -2.66 -15.50
CA VAL A 105 14.97 -3.56 -14.45
C VAL A 105 14.41 -4.85 -15.04
N ALA A 106 13.62 -4.74 -16.12
CA ALA A 106 13.06 -5.93 -16.77
C ALA A 106 14.17 -6.88 -17.23
N ILE A 107 15.17 -6.38 -17.95
CA ILE A 107 16.32 -7.19 -18.39
C ILE A 107 17.02 -7.85 -17.20
N GLN A 108 17.34 -7.08 -16.16
CA GLN A 108 18.04 -7.59 -14.98
C GLN A 108 17.25 -8.71 -14.30
N SER A 109 15.95 -8.48 -14.06
CA SER A 109 15.06 -9.43 -13.40
C SER A 109 14.89 -10.74 -14.19
N PHE A 110 14.82 -10.68 -15.53
CA PHE A 110 14.75 -11.88 -16.37
C PHE A 110 16.08 -12.65 -16.40
N ILE A 111 17.22 -11.95 -16.41
CA ILE A 111 18.55 -12.59 -16.33
C ILE A 111 18.74 -13.28 -14.97
N GLU A 112 18.30 -12.63 -13.89
CA GLU A 112 18.34 -13.18 -12.53
C GLU A 112 17.31 -14.28 -12.27
N LYS A 113 16.44 -14.58 -13.24
CA LYS A 113 15.36 -15.57 -13.14
C LYS A 113 14.45 -15.30 -11.93
N GLN A 114 14.15 -14.03 -11.70
CA GLN A 114 13.18 -13.64 -10.69
C GLN A 114 11.79 -14.14 -11.08
N ASP A 115 10.95 -14.38 -10.08
CA ASP A 115 9.54 -14.72 -10.30
C ASP A 115 8.81 -13.56 -10.99
N GLN A 116 7.91 -13.88 -11.92
CA GLN A 116 7.22 -12.89 -12.78
C GLN A 116 6.48 -11.82 -11.98
N THR A 117 5.88 -12.17 -10.84
CA THR A 117 5.21 -11.21 -9.94
C THR A 117 6.22 -10.22 -9.35
N LYS A 118 7.42 -10.69 -9.01
CA LYS A 118 8.51 -9.84 -8.51
C LYS A 118 9.08 -8.93 -9.60
N ILE A 119 9.12 -9.39 -10.86
CA ILE A 119 9.56 -8.58 -12.00
C ILE A 119 8.64 -7.36 -12.15
N ALA A 120 7.33 -7.57 -12.19
CA ALA A 120 6.35 -6.49 -12.34
C ALA A 120 6.45 -5.45 -11.22
N ALA A 121 6.49 -5.90 -9.96
CA ALA A 121 6.61 -5.01 -8.81
C ALA A 121 7.91 -4.19 -8.81
N THR A 122 9.03 -4.79 -9.25
CA THR A 122 10.32 -4.10 -9.30
C THR A 122 10.33 -3.05 -10.43
N ILE A 123 9.72 -3.38 -11.59
CA ILE A 123 9.55 -2.44 -12.70
C ILE A 123 8.70 -1.25 -12.25
N GLU A 124 7.56 -1.49 -11.60
CA GLU A 124 6.67 -0.44 -11.10
C GLU A 124 7.40 0.52 -10.16
N LEU A 125 8.11 0.00 -9.15
CA LEU A 125 8.86 0.84 -8.21
C LEU A 125 9.86 1.75 -8.94
N GLN A 126 10.57 1.21 -9.92
CA GLN A 126 11.61 1.96 -10.63
C GLN A 126 11.01 2.97 -11.63
N VAL A 127 9.91 2.62 -12.30
CA VAL A 127 9.19 3.53 -13.20
C VAL A 127 8.59 4.68 -12.42
N THR A 128 7.95 4.42 -11.28
CA THR A 128 7.39 5.46 -10.41
C THR A 128 8.48 6.39 -9.91
N ALA A 129 9.61 5.85 -9.42
CA ALA A 129 10.73 6.66 -8.99
C ALA A 129 11.32 7.53 -10.13
N ALA A 130 11.42 6.99 -11.35
CA ALA A 130 11.89 7.73 -12.52
C ALA A 130 10.93 8.85 -12.91
N TYR A 131 9.62 8.57 -12.90
CA TYR A 131 8.58 9.55 -13.18
C TYR A 131 8.56 10.67 -12.14
N GLU A 132 8.51 10.33 -10.85
CA GLU A 132 8.57 11.29 -9.74
C GLU A 132 9.82 12.17 -9.82
N SER A 133 10.97 11.59 -10.15
CA SER A 133 12.22 12.35 -10.33
C SER A 133 12.08 13.39 -11.46
N CYS A 134 11.48 13.02 -12.59
CA CYS A 134 11.22 13.94 -13.70
C CYS A 134 10.27 15.07 -13.30
N ILE A 135 9.14 14.75 -12.66
CA ILE A 135 8.16 15.73 -12.22
C ILE A 135 8.76 16.71 -11.20
N ASN A 136 9.52 16.19 -10.23
CA ASN A 136 10.24 17.02 -9.26
C ASN A 136 11.29 17.91 -9.94
N GLY A 137 11.96 17.43 -10.98
CA GLY A 137 12.88 18.22 -11.80
C GLY A 137 12.19 19.38 -12.50
N LEU A 138 11.03 19.12 -13.12
CA LEU A 138 10.21 20.14 -13.78
C LEU A 138 9.64 21.16 -12.80
N ALA A 139 9.27 20.74 -11.59
CA ALA A 139 8.84 21.63 -10.53
C ALA A 139 9.95 22.59 -10.10
N LYS A 140 11.17 22.06 -9.87
CA LYS A 140 12.35 22.87 -9.56
C LYS A 140 12.73 23.85 -10.68
N ALA A 141 12.47 23.47 -11.93
CA ALA A 141 12.69 24.33 -13.09
C ALA A 141 11.60 25.40 -13.27
N GLY A 142 10.53 25.38 -12.45
CA GLY A 142 9.40 26.31 -12.54
C GLY A 142 8.42 26.00 -13.67
N VAL A 143 8.53 24.83 -14.29
CA VAL A 143 7.63 24.37 -15.37
C VAL A 143 6.31 23.88 -14.79
N ILE A 144 6.35 23.22 -13.63
CA ILE A 144 5.17 22.74 -12.89
C ILE A 144 5.07 23.50 -11.56
N PRO A 145 3.91 24.03 -11.18
CA PRO A 145 3.71 24.62 -9.86
C PRO A 145 3.95 23.59 -8.74
N GLU A 146 4.70 23.95 -7.69
CA GLU A 146 5.05 23.02 -6.60
C GLU A 146 3.82 22.43 -5.89
N ASP A 147 2.73 23.17 -5.81
CA ASP A 147 1.46 22.75 -5.22
C ASP A 147 0.71 21.71 -6.09
N LYS A 148 1.03 21.63 -7.39
CA LYS A 148 0.48 20.64 -8.32
C LYS A 148 1.29 19.35 -8.41
N VAL A 149 2.51 19.29 -7.86
CA VAL A 149 3.38 18.11 -7.97
C VAL A 149 2.71 16.85 -7.45
N ASN A 150 2.06 16.91 -6.29
CA ASN A 150 1.38 15.76 -5.71
C ASN A 150 0.18 15.30 -6.53
N GLU A 151 -0.52 16.23 -7.18
CA GLU A 151 -1.62 15.93 -8.10
C GLU A 151 -1.09 15.24 -9.37
N VAL A 152 -0.01 15.79 -9.95
CA VAL A 152 0.66 15.23 -11.14
C VAL A 152 1.19 13.82 -10.90
N ILE A 153 1.77 13.58 -9.72
CA ILE A 153 2.20 12.24 -9.28
C ILE A 153 0.98 11.36 -9.00
N SER A 154 -0.13 11.90 -8.49
CA SER A 154 -1.32 11.09 -8.21
C SER A 154 -1.97 10.52 -9.47
N TYR A 155 -1.82 11.14 -10.65
CA TYR A 155 -2.26 10.55 -11.92
C TYR A 155 -1.55 9.22 -12.20
N SER A 156 -0.30 9.05 -11.75
CA SER A 156 0.41 7.78 -11.88
C SER A 156 -0.11 6.67 -10.97
N ASN A 157 -0.94 7.01 -9.98
CA ASN A 157 -1.50 6.10 -8.97
C ASN A 157 -2.97 5.74 -9.23
N VAL A 158 -3.51 6.03 -10.42
CA VAL A 158 -4.89 5.67 -10.78
C VAL A 158 -4.91 4.30 -11.46
N ASP A 159 -5.26 3.27 -10.67
CA ASP A 159 -5.61 1.87 -10.98
C ASP A 159 -6.34 1.64 -12.33
N SER A 160 -5.62 1.75 -13.45
CA SER A 160 -6.17 1.48 -14.80
C SER A 160 -5.31 0.56 -15.66
N MET A 161 -4.15 0.08 -15.18
CA MET A 161 -3.36 -0.96 -15.85
C MET A 161 -3.82 -2.38 -15.53
N ALA A 162 -4.38 -2.60 -14.34
CA ALA A 162 -4.86 -3.91 -13.91
C ALA A 162 -6.25 -4.28 -14.47
N LYS A 163 -6.90 -3.37 -15.19
CA LYS A 163 -8.30 -3.55 -15.65
C LYS A 163 -8.45 -3.91 -17.13
N GLU A 164 -7.47 -3.59 -17.97
CA GLU A 164 -7.64 -3.70 -19.43
C GLU A 164 -6.78 -4.78 -20.10
N SER A 165 -5.66 -5.19 -19.49
CA SER A 165 -5.05 -6.49 -19.77
C SER A 165 -5.86 -7.53 -18.98
N GLY A 166 -6.41 -8.55 -19.64
CA GLY A 166 -7.17 -9.63 -19.00
C GLY A 166 -6.35 -10.48 -18.01
N GLY A 167 -5.95 -9.87 -16.89
CA GLY A 167 -5.18 -10.43 -15.80
C GLY A 167 -5.82 -9.99 -14.49
N SER A 168 -6.87 -10.71 -14.10
CA SER A 168 -7.35 -10.73 -12.72
C SER A 168 -6.24 -11.24 -11.81
N ALA A 169 -5.39 -10.38 -11.25
CA ALA A 169 -4.52 -10.78 -10.14
C ALA A 169 -3.84 -9.67 -9.33
N ILE A 170 -3.56 -8.45 -9.84
CA ILE A 170 -2.54 -7.64 -9.13
C ILE A 170 -3.13 -6.69 -8.05
N GLU A 171 -4.37 -6.23 -8.18
CA GLU A 171 -5.07 -5.62 -7.02
C GLU A 171 -5.50 -6.66 -5.97
N ASP A 172 -5.64 -7.93 -6.39
CA ASP A 172 -6.04 -9.02 -5.52
C ASP A 172 -4.81 -9.61 -4.82
N GLU A 173 -3.64 -9.83 -5.42
CA GLU A 173 -2.50 -10.47 -4.73
C GLU A 173 -2.01 -9.73 -3.48
N ASP A 174 -1.87 -8.41 -3.55
CA ASP A 174 -1.41 -7.62 -2.40
C ASP A 174 -2.46 -7.58 -1.28
N LYS A 175 -3.75 -7.54 -1.64
CA LYS A 175 -4.88 -7.68 -0.70
C LYS A 175 -5.05 -9.12 -0.21
N ILE A 176 -4.84 -10.12 -1.05
CA ILE A 176 -4.94 -11.57 -0.80
C ILE A 176 -3.86 -11.96 0.19
N ILE A 177 -2.62 -11.49 0.01
CA ILE A 177 -1.52 -11.80 0.92
C ILE A 177 -1.73 -11.07 2.25
N LYS A 178 -2.29 -9.85 2.25
CA LYS A 178 -2.74 -9.17 3.48
C LYS A 178 -3.88 -9.93 4.18
N TYR A 179 -4.92 -10.35 3.46
CA TYR A 179 -6.04 -11.12 4.01
C TYR A 179 -5.59 -12.49 4.52
N ALA A 180 -4.65 -13.13 3.82
CA ALA A 180 -4.08 -14.41 4.23
C ALA A 180 -3.13 -14.25 5.43
N ALA A 181 -2.32 -13.19 5.49
CA ALA A 181 -1.52 -12.87 6.67
C ALA A 181 -2.40 -12.59 7.89
N VAL A 182 -3.51 -11.85 7.72
CA VAL A 182 -4.53 -11.63 8.76
C VAL A 182 -5.18 -12.96 9.15
N ALA A 183 -5.55 -13.83 8.20
CA ALA A 183 -6.12 -15.13 8.47
C ALA A 183 -5.17 -16.05 9.26
N ILE A 184 -3.86 -16.03 8.97
CA ILE A 184 -2.84 -16.78 9.73
C ILE A 184 -2.80 -16.31 11.20
N VAL A 185 -2.92 -15.00 11.45
CA VAL A 185 -2.99 -14.45 12.80
C VAL A 185 -4.28 -14.86 13.49
N LEU A 186 -5.42 -14.73 12.81
CA LEU A 186 -6.73 -15.06 13.34
C LEU A 186 -6.88 -16.56 13.67
N LYS A 187 -6.25 -17.46 12.90
CA LYS A 187 -6.18 -18.90 13.20
C LYS A 187 -5.56 -19.23 14.57
N LYS A 188 -4.72 -18.34 15.11
CA LYS A 188 -4.08 -18.50 16.43
C LYS A 188 -4.96 -18.00 17.58
N MET A 189 -6.15 -17.47 17.32
CA MET A 189 -7.03 -16.83 18.29
C MET A 189 -8.28 -17.68 18.59
N SER A 190 -9.00 -17.35 19.68
CA SER A 190 -10.29 -18.00 19.98
C SER A 190 -11.39 -17.50 19.05
N LYS A 191 -12.39 -18.34 18.77
CA LYS A 191 -13.48 -18.04 17.84
C LYS A 191 -14.22 -16.73 18.17
N GLU A 192 -14.52 -16.48 19.45
CA GLU A 192 -15.13 -15.23 19.92
C GLU A 192 -14.31 -13.98 19.57
N LYS A 193 -12.97 -14.07 19.61
CA LYS A 193 -12.09 -12.95 19.25
C LYS A 193 -12.02 -12.75 17.75
N VAL A 194 -12.03 -13.83 16.98
CA VAL A 194 -12.07 -13.78 15.52
C VAL A 194 -13.35 -13.09 15.06
N ASP A 195 -14.50 -13.51 15.59
CA ASP A 195 -15.80 -12.93 15.24
C ASP A 195 -15.86 -11.43 15.58
N SER A 196 -15.36 -11.04 16.76
CA SER A 196 -15.30 -9.63 17.17
C SER A 196 -14.32 -8.77 16.36
N ILE A 197 -13.27 -9.36 15.78
CA ILE A 197 -12.33 -8.64 14.92
C ILE A 197 -12.94 -8.51 13.52
N LEU A 198 -13.46 -9.61 12.97
CA LEU A 198 -14.07 -9.66 11.65
C LEU A 198 -15.25 -8.69 11.52
N SER A 199 -16.04 -8.49 12.58
CA SER A 199 -17.16 -7.54 12.57
C SER A 199 -16.77 -6.08 12.30
N ASN A 200 -15.48 -5.72 12.40
CA ASN A 200 -14.99 -4.39 12.06
C ASN A 200 -14.61 -4.23 10.58
N PHE A 201 -14.59 -5.32 9.81
CA PHE A 201 -14.34 -5.30 8.37
C PHE A 201 -15.65 -5.21 7.59
N SER A 202 -15.57 -4.77 6.33
CA SER A 202 -16.74 -4.78 5.45
C SER A 202 -17.22 -6.22 5.17
N PRO A 203 -18.50 -6.44 4.82
CA PRO A 203 -19.04 -7.78 4.56
C PRO A 203 -18.28 -8.56 3.48
N GLU A 204 -17.77 -7.87 2.45
CA GLU A 204 -16.97 -8.47 1.37
C GLU A 204 -15.60 -8.95 1.88
N GLU A 205 -14.94 -8.15 2.72
CA GLU A 205 -13.64 -8.49 3.33
C GLU A 205 -13.77 -9.63 4.32
N GLN A 206 -14.85 -9.67 5.10
CA GLN A 206 -15.14 -10.78 6.01
C GLN A 206 -15.26 -12.10 5.24
N GLN A 207 -15.95 -12.12 4.10
CA GLN A 207 -16.08 -13.32 3.26
C GLN A 207 -14.72 -13.76 2.72
N LYS A 208 -13.91 -12.82 2.23
CA LYS A 208 -12.55 -13.10 1.75
C LYS A 208 -11.68 -13.68 2.87
N ILE A 209 -11.59 -13.05 4.04
CA ILE A 209 -10.77 -13.54 5.16
C ILE A 209 -11.26 -14.90 5.67
N ASN A 210 -12.58 -15.12 5.75
CA ASN A 210 -13.15 -16.42 6.13
C ASN A 210 -12.80 -17.54 5.12
N SER A 211 -12.72 -17.22 3.83
CA SER A 211 -12.30 -18.19 2.82
C SER A 211 -10.87 -18.70 3.09
N TYR A 212 -9.95 -17.81 3.51
CA TYR A 212 -8.56 -18.17 3.86
C TYR A 212 -8.45 -18.91 5.19
N LEU A 213 -9.29 -18.56 6.18
CA LEU A 213 -9.33 -19.27 7.47
C LEU A 213 -9.61 -20.78 7.32
N ASN A 214 -10.35 -21.16 6.28
CA ASN A 214 -10.73 -22.55 6.01
C ASN A 214 -9.70 -23.33 5.17
N ILE A 215 -8.62 -22.70 4.69
CA ILE A 215 -7.59 -23.39 3.89
C ILE A 215 -6.63 -24.14 4.82
N GLU A 216 -6.55 -25.47 4.68
CA GLU A 216 -5.54 -26.28 5.39
C GLU A 216 -4.12 -25.98 4.87
N GLY A 217 -3.17 -25.82 5.81
CA GLY A 217 -1.76 -25.57 5.48
C GLY A 217 -1.48 -24.24 4.77
N LEU A 218 -2.33 -23.23 4.98
CA LEU A 218 -2.18 -21.90 4.39
C LEU A 218 -0.77 -21.30 4.62
N GLU A 219 -0.17 -21.59 5.77
CA GLU A 219 1.16 -21.13 6.18
C GLU A 219 2.29 -21.63 5.26
N GLN A 220 2.06 -22.72 4.54
CA GLN A 220 3.03 -23.36 3.64
C GLN A 220 2.86 -22.92 2.18
N LYS A 221 1.73 -22.25 1.87
CA LYS A 221 1.35 -21.85 0.51
C LYS A 221 1.68 -20.38 0.21
N ILE A 222 2.26 -19.65 1.16
CA ILE A 222 2.52 -18.22 1.07
C ILE A 222 3.98 -17.96 1.43
N ASP A 223 4.64 -17.04 0.72
CA ASP A 223 6.03 -16.65 0.98
C ASP A 223 6.20 -16.18 2.44
N PRO A 224 7.00 -16.90 3.26
CA PRO A 224 7.25 -16.56 4.66
C PRO A 224 7.86 -15.16 4.86
N SER A 225 8.68 -14.70 3.90
CA SER A 225 9.36 -13.40 3.97
C SER A 225 8.37 -12.25 3.83
N LEU A 226 7.44 -12.40 2.90
CA LEU A 226 6.42 -11.42 2.59
C LEU A 226 5.35 -11.35 3.70
N VAL A 227 4.93 -12.51 4.21
CA VAL A 227 4.06 -12.59 5.40
C VAL A 227 4.73 -11.92 6.59
N TYR A 228 6.03 -12.19 6.83
CA TYR A 228 6.75 -11.56 7.94
C TYR A 228 6.82 -10.04 7.81
N GLN A 229 7.00 -9.52 6.59
CA GLN A 229 6.98 -8.09 6.32
C GLN A 229 5.59 -7.48 6.64
N TYR A 230 4.50 -8.06 6.12
CA TYR A 230 3.16 -7.56 6.43
C TYR A 230 2.81 -7.68 7.92
N LEU A 231 3.24 -8.74 8.60
CA LEU A 231 3.04 -8.88 10.04
C LEU A 231 3.86 -7.84 10.82
N THR A 232 5.05 -7.49 10.33
CA THR A 232 5.90 -6.44 10.91
C THR A 232 5.26 -5.06 10.73
N ASP A 233 4.71 -4.80 9.56
CA ASP A 233 4.04 -3.52 9.26
C ASP A 233 2.68 -3.42 9.94
N LEU A 234 1.92 -4.52 10.01
CA LEU A 234 0.72 -4.64 10.83
C LEU A 234 1.05 -4.46 12.31
N LYS A 235 2.16 -5.00 12.80
CA LYS A 235 2.61 -4.74 14.17
C LYS A 235 2.95 -3.26 14.38
N LYS A 236 3.56 -2.57 13.41
CA LYS A 236 3.83 -1.12 13.52
C LYS A 236 2.54 -0.31 13.51
N SER A 237 1.58 -0.65 12.66
CA SER A 237 0.29 0.06 12.55
C SER A 237 -0.65 -0.24 13.73
N VAL A 238 -0.68 -1.48 14.23
CA VAL A 238 -1.44 -1.88 15.42
C VAL A 238 -0.76 -1.40 16.71
N ALA A 239 0.57 -1.34 16.76
CA ALA A 239 1.29 -0.73 17.90
C ALA A 239 1.07 0.78 18.01
N ASN A 240 0.55 1.42 16.95
CA ASN A 240 0.04 2.79 16.97
C ASN A 240 -1.39 2.91 17.50
N ILE A 241 -2.01 1.83 18.03
CA ILE A 241 -3.04 2.02 19.06
C ILE A 241 -2.34 2.72 20.22
N ALA A 242 -2.47 4.04 20.25
CA ALA A 242 -1.76 4.92 21.16
C ALA A 242 -1.85 4.32 22.56
N ARG A 243 -0.71 3.84 23.08
CA ARG A 243 -0.64 3.41 24.48
C ARG A 243 -1.19 4.57 25.29
N PRO A 244 -2.26 4.37 26.09
CA PRO A 244 -2.82 5.47 26.85
C PRO A 244 -1.70 6.08 27.67
N LYS A 245 -1.50 7.40 27.54
CA LYS A 245 -0.48 8.05 28.35
C LYS A 245 -0.99 8.03 29.78
N ILE A 246 -0.20 7.46 30.69
CA ILE A 246 -0.60 7.35 32.10
C ILE A 246 -0.98 8.72 32.68
N THR A 247 -0.33 9.79 32.22
CA THR A 247 -0.63 11.18 32.57
C THR A 247 -2.03 11.61 32.17
N GLU A 248 -2.50 11.22 30.98
CA GLU A 248 -3.86 11.51 30.50
C GLU A 248 -4.91 10.72 31.30
N VAL A 249 -4.62 9.46 31.64
CA VAL A 249 -5.52 8.63 32.46
C VAL A 249 -5.64 9.17 33.88
N VAL A 250 -4.53 9.52 34.53
CA VAL A 250 -4.52 10.14 35.85
C VAL A 250 -5.25 11.48 35.83
N ALA A 251 -5.03 12.31 34.80
CA ALA A 251 -5.77 13.55 34.62
C ALA A 251 -7.28 13.32 34.44
N GLY A 252 -7.67 12.25 33.74
CA GLY A 252 -9.06 11.82 33.60
C GLY A 252 -9.70 11.43 34.92
N ILE A 253 -9.01 10.63 35.75
CA ILE A 253 -9.48 10.25 37.09
C ILE A 253 -9.65 11.50 37.97
N LYS A 254 -8.66 12.41 37.98
CA LYS A 254 -8.76 13.69 38.70
C LYS A 254 -9.93 14.55 38.22
N ALA A 255 -10.19 14.57 36.91
CA ALA A 255 -11.28 15.33 36.33
C ALA A 255 -12.67 14.84 36.77
N LEU A 256 -12.81 13.62 37.30
CA LEU A 256 -14.07 13.14 37.88
C LEU A 256 -14.49 13.99 39.09
N LYS A 257 -13.55 14.55 39.86
CA LYS A 257 -13.82 15.48 40.97
C LYS A 257 -14.55 16.76 40.53
N LYS A 258 -14.55 17.08 39.22
CA LYS A 258 -15.31 18.22 38.70
C LYS A 258 -16.82 17.97 38.65
N ARG A 259 -17.25 16.70 38.71
CA ARG A 259 -18.65 16.29 38.52
C ARG A 259 -19.21 15.43 39.66
N PHE A 260 -18.35 14.73 40.39
CA PHE A 260 -18.71 13.82 41.46
C PHE A 260 -17.88 14.12 42.70
N ASN A 261 -18.45 13.93 43.89
CA ASN A 261 -17.71 14.06 45.14
C ASN A 261 -16.86 12.80 45.43
N ASP A 262 -15.93 12.91 46.37
CA ASP A 262 -15.00 11.81 46.68
C ASP A 262 -15.75 10.55 47.15
N GLU A 263 -16.82 10.72 47.94
CA GLU A 263 -17.63 9.61 48.48
C GLU A 263 -18.36 8.83 47.37
N GLU A 264 -18.92 9.51 46.38
CA GLU A 264 -19.54 8.90 45.19
C GLU A 264 -18.54 8.05 44.41
N ILE A 265 -17.32 8.57 44.21
CA ILE A 265 -16.25 7.87 43.50
C ILE A 265 -15.80 6.63 44.28
N PHE A 266 -15.61 6.74 45.60
CA PHE A 266 -15.16 5.62 46.44
C PHE A 266 -16.25 4.57 46.70
N ASN A 267 -17.53 4.97 46.83
CA ASN A 267 -18.65 4.03 46.96
C ASN A 267 -18.73 3.10 45.75
N THR A 268 -18.38 3.62 44.57
CA THR A 268 -18.32 2.87 43.31
C THR A 268 -17.26 1.75 43.34
N LEU A 269 -16.27 1.86 44.23
CA LEU A 269 -15.14 0.94 44.37
C LEU A 269 -15.20 0.11 45.65
N SER A 270 -16.29 0.19 46.42
CA SER A 270 -16.45 -0.46 47.73
C SER A 270 -16.23 -1.97 47.75
N TYR A 271 -16.46 -2.66 46.63
CA TYR A 271 -16.26 -4.11 46.47
C TYR A 271 -14.94 -4.47 45.77
N GLU A 272 -14.11 -3.49 45.42
CA GLU A 272 -12.85 -3.71 44.71
C GLU A 272 -11.69 -4.06 45.65
N ARG A 273 -10.61 -4.60 45.06
CA ARG A 273 -9.40 -4.96 45.80
C ARG A 273 -8.70 -3.71 46.35
N SER A 274 -8.04 -3.83 47.50
CA SER A 274 -7.30 -2.73 48.15
C SER A 274 -6.36 -1.97 47.21
N LEU A 275 -5.63 -2.68 46.34
CA LEU A 275 -4.72 -2.06 45.36
C LEU A 275 -5.42 -1.12 44.36
N ILE A 276 -6.69 -1.38 44.03
CA ILE A 276 -7.48 -0.52 43.14
C ILE A 276 -7.88 0.76 43.88
N LEU A 277 -8.30 0.62 45.14
CA LEU A 277 -8.63 1.74 46.02
C LEU A 277 -7.41 2.65 46.20
N ASP A 278 -6.27 2.07 46.57
CA ASP A 278 -4.99 2.78 46.78
C ASP A 278 -4.56 3.55 45.51
N TYR A 279 -4.75 2.96 44.32
CA TYR A 279 -4.41 3.60 43.06
C TYR A 279 -5.30 4.80 42.76
N VAL A 280 -6.62 4.64 42.89
CA VAL A 280 -7.58 5.73 42.63
C VAL A 280 -7.40 6.85 43.65
N GLU A 281 -7.21 6.51 44.92
CA GLU A 281 -6.87 7.47 45.98
C GLU A 281 -5.60 8.25 45.64
N THR A 282 -4.53 7.56 45.24
CA THR A 282 -3.27 8.21 44.84
C THR A 282 -3.46 9.14 43.64
N CYS A 283 -4.31 8.76 42.68
CA CYS A 283 -4.65 9.60 41.53
C CYS A 283 -5.43 10.86 41.95
N LEU A 284 -6.36 10.72 42.90
CA LEU A 284 -7.28 11.78 43.32
C LEU A 284 -6.65 12.82 44.26
N PHE A 285 -5.69 12.43 45.10
CA PHE A 285 -5.14 13.29 46.16
C PHE A 285 -3.73 13.80 45.93
N GLU A 286 -3.13 13.56 44.76
CA GLU A 286 -1.82 14.10 44.35
C GLU A 286 -0.70 13.93 45.39
N SER A 287 0.01 12.81 45.35
CA SER A 287 1.43 12.84 45.74
C SER A 287 2.22 13.47 44.60
N THR A 288 2.54 14.76 44.70
CA THR A 288 3.39 15.52 43.77
C THR A 288 4.88 15.12 43.82
N SER A 289 5.17 13.85 44.09
CA SER A 289 6.54 13.28 44.05
C SER A 289 6.53 11.92 43.37
N LYS A 290 7.14 11.90 42.17
CA LYS A 290 7.70 10.76 41.41
C LYS A 290 7.55 9.36 42.05
N ALA A 291 6.36 8.78 41.98
CA ALA A 291 6.02 7.35 41.90
C ALA A 291 4.62 7.17 42.49
N LEU A 292 3.67 6.65 41.71
CA LEU A 292 2.44 6.12 42.30
C LEU A 292 2.86 4.98 43.24
N LYS A 293 2.40 4.97 44.51
CA LYS A 293 2.69 3.84 45.43
C LYS A 293 2.26 2.49 44.86
N VAL A 294 1.23 2.51 44.02
CA VAL A 294 0.77 1.38 43.22
C VAL A 294 0.90 1.76 41.74
N GLU A 295 1.80 1.12 41.01
CA GLU A 295 1.94 1.34 39.58
C GLU A 295 1.13 0.31 38.80
N PHE A 296 0.06 0.76 38.15
CA PHE A 296 -0.61 -0.03 37.14
C PHE A 296 -0.05 0.25 35.75
N SER A 297 -0.05 -0.78 34.90
CA SER A 297 0.23 -0.58 33.49
C SER A 297 -0.80 0.42 32.90
N PRO A 298 -0.44 1.21 31.88
CA PRO A 298 -1.35 2.22 31.34
C PRO A 298 -2.68 1.65 30.82
N TYR A 299 -2.69 0.39 30.39
CA TYR A 299 -3.90 -0.32 29.99
C TYR A 299 -4.81 -0.63 31.18
N ILE A 300 -4.25 -1.15 32.28
CA ILE A 300 -5.02 -1.44 33.50
C ILE A 300 -5.57 -0.14 34.08
N ALA A 301 -4.77 0.94 34.09
CA ALA A 301 -5.22 2.26 34.48
C ALA A 301 -6.39 2.79 33.63
N LYS A 302 -6.33 2.60 32.30
CA LYS A 302 -7.42 2.99 31.38
C LYS A 302 -8.70 2.17 31.61
N ILE A 303 -8.57 0.87 31.86
CA ILE A 303 -9.71 -0.01 32.20
C ILE A 303 -10.35 0.48 33.50
N LEU A 304 -9.54 0.75 34.53
CA LEU A 304 -10.01 1.29 35.80
C LEU A 304 -10.74 2.62 35.65
N TYR A 305 -10.15 3.57 34.91
CA TYR A 305 -10.80 4.85 34.63
C TYR A 305 -12.14 4.67 33.91
N THR A 306 -12.20 3.79 32.91
CA THR A 306 -13.42 3.50 32.16
C THR A 306 -14.48 2.85 33.04
N TYR A 307 -14.07 1.92 33.91
CA TYR A 307 -14.94 1.24 34.88
C TYR A 307 -15.56 2.25 35.86
N VAL A 308 -14.74 3.05 36.54
CA VAL A 308 -15.19 4.11 37.46
C VAL A 308 -16.15 5.05 36.75
N ARG A 309 -15.77 5.55 35.57
CA ARG A 309 -16.61 6.45 34.78
C ARG A 309 -17.94 5.82 34.37
N SER A 310 -17.96 4.55 33.97
CA SER A 310 -19.18 3.86 33.53
C SER A 310 -20.19 3.65 34.64
N LYS A 311 -19.70 3.44 35.87
CA LYS A 311 -20.53 3.27 37.05
C LYS A 311 -21.04 4.60 37.63
N LEU A 312 -20.29 5.68 37.40
CA LEU A 312 -20.68 7.06 37.76
C LEU A 312 -21.59 7.72 36.72
N ALA A 313 -21.57 7.27 35.47
CA ALA A 313 -22.51 7.76 34.45
C ALA A 313 -23.93 7.27 34.80
N PRO A 314 -24.96 8.12 34.73
CA PRO A 314 -26.33 7.67 34.90
C PRO A 314 -26.62 6.60 33.86
N GLN A 315 -27.13 5.45 34.31
CA GLN A 315 -27.68 4.44 33.41
C GLN A 315 -28.92 5.03 32.74
N ASN A 316 -28.72 5.65 31.58
CA ASN A 316 -29.76 6.03 30.63
C ASN A 316 -29.55 5.22 29.36
#